data_AF-A0A6M3IMP7-F1
#
_entry.id   AF-A0A6M3IMP7-F1
#
_cell.length_a   1.000
_cell.length_b   1.000
_cell.length_c   1.000
_cell.angle_alpha   90.00
_cell.angle_beta   90.00
_cell.angle_gamma   90.00
#
_symmetry.space_group_name_H-M   'P 1'
#
loop_
_entity.id
_entity.type
_entity.pdbx_description
1 polymer ?
#
loop_
_entity_poly.entity_id
_entity_poly.type
_entity_poly.pdbx_seq_one_letter_code
_entity_poly.pdbx_strand_id
1 'polypeptide(L)' 'MMNKLPLTEKHIMNVCKFKQGKDTCAFLVFAIPNLECAKGTDGESYIAKRLSDGSMNSKGNNCDGCVGNIPMKGLGLKF' A
#
# COMPACT_ATOMS: atom_id res chain seq x y z
N MET A 1 -20.98 -3.71 -5.43
CA MET A 1 -19.76 -2.89 -5.24
C MET A 1 -19.13 -3.34 -3.93
N MET A 2 -17.84 -3.71 -3.92
CA MET A 2 -17.16 -4.07 -2.67
C MET A 2 -16.99 -2.80 -1.82
N ASN A 3 -17.50 -2.83 -0.59
CA ASN A 3 -17.31 -1.75 0.39
C ASN A 3 -15.84 -1.72 0.81
N LYS A 4 -15.00 -1.01 0.05
CA LYS A 4 -13.60 -0.79 0.41
C LYS A 4 -13.54 0.09 1.67
N LEU A 5 -12.77 -0.36 2.65
CA LEU A 5 -12.56 0.38 3.91
C LEU A 5 -11.67 1.62 3.66
N PRO A 6 -11.81 2.70 4.45
CA PRO A 6 -10.92 3.84 4.35
C PRO A 6 -9.48 3.45 4.74
N LEU A 7 -8.50 4.00 4.04
CA LEU A 7 -7.09 3.84 4.38
C LEU A 7 -6.77 4.66 5.63
N THR A 8 -6.45 3.98 6.73
CA THR A 8 -6.10 4.60 8.02
C THR A 8 -4.68 4.24 8.42
N GLU A 9 -4.07 5.03 9.32
CA GLU A 9 -2.76 4.73 9.88
C GLU A 9 -2.72 3.33 10.51
N LYS A 10 -3.75 2.97 11.30
CA LYS A 10 -3.88 1.64 11.90
C LYS A 10 -3.89 0.53 10.85
N HIS A 11 -4.61 0.74 9.75
CA HIS A 11 -4.62 -0.22 8.64
C HIS A 11 -3.24 -0.33 7.99
N ILE A 12 -2.56 0.79 7.76
CA ILE A 12 -1.23 0.81 7.16
C ILE A 12 -0.20 0.06 8.03
N MET A 13 -0.20 0.32 9.33
CA MET A 13 0.78 -0.25 10.25
C MET A 13 0.51 -1.73 10.53
N ASN A 14 -0.75 -2.12 10.75
CA ASN A 14 -1.09 -3.47 11.23
C ASN A 14 -1.51 -4.43 10.12
N VAL A 15 -2.16 -3.93 9.06
CA VAL A 15 -2.65 -4.76 7.94
C VAL A 15 -1.68 -4.66 6.77
N CYS A 16 -1.39 -3.46 6.27
CA CYS A 16 -0.41 -3.29 5.20
C CYS A 16 1.03 -3.50 5.66
N LYS A 17 1.27 -3.68 6.97
CA LYS A 17 2.58 -3.97 7.57
C LYS A 17 3.68 -3.02 7.08
N PHE A 18 3.38 -1.73 7.02
CA PHE A 18 4.31 -0.72 6.55
C PHE A 18 5.67 -0.80 7.26
N LYS A 19 6.76 -0.68 6.49
CA LYS A 19 8.16 -0.82 6.94
C LYS A 19 8.57 -2.21 7.46
N GLN A 20 7.79 -3.27 7.19
CA GLN A 20 8.15 -4.65 7.59
C GLN A 20 8.78 -5.47 6.45
N GLY A 21 9.54 -4.82 5.57
CA GLY A 21 10.26 -5.49 4.48
C GLY A 21 9.32 -6.26 3.54
N LYS A 22 9.60 -7.56 3.34
CA LYS A 22 8.82 -8.44 2.45
C LYS A 22 7.35 -8.56 2.85
N ASP A 23 7.03 -8.41 4.13
CA ASP A 23 5.65 -8.50 4.62
C ASP A 23 4.82 -7.24 4.34
N THR A 24 5.48 -6.14 3.97
CA THR A 24 4.81 -4.91 3.56
C THR A 24 3.94 -5.18 2.34
N CYS A 25 2.68 -4.72 2.38
CA CYS A 25 1.75 -4.84 1.27
C CYS A 25 2.31 -4.17 0.02
N ALA A 26 2.40 -4.93 -1.07
CA ALA A 26 2.95 -4.47 -2.34
C ALA A 26 2.11 -3.37 -2.99
N PHE A 27 0.83 -3.31 -2.65
CA PHE A 27 -0.13 -2.33 -3.18
C PHE A 27 -0.20 -1.03 -2.36
N LEU A 28 0.58 -0.90 -1.28
CA LEU A 28 0.73 0.37 -0.56
C LEU A 28 1.78 1.22 -1.28
N VAL A 29 1.35 2.28 -1.94
CA VAL A 29 2.19 3.11 -2.82
C VAL A 29 2.37 4.52 -2.29
N PHE A 30 3.51 5.13 -2.65
CA PHE A 30 3.82 6.52 -2.38
C PHE A 30 3.25 7.40 -3.51
N ALA A 31 2.26 8.22 -3.20
CA ALA A 31 1.76 9.29 -4.07
C ALA A 31 2.03 10.61 -3.36
N ILE A 32 3.27 11.10 -3.46
CA ILE A 32 3.77 12.25 -2.66
C ILE A 32 2.79 13.42 -2.73
N PRO A 33 2.29 13.93 -1.59
CA PRO A 33 2.78 13.77 -0.20
C PRO A 33 2.09 12.66 0.63
N ASN A 34 1.31 11.77 0.01
CA ASN A 34 0.48 10.77 0.68
C ASN A 34 0.91 9.32 0.41
N LEU A 35 0.38 8.41 1.22
CA LEU A 35 0.29 6.97 0.93
C LEU A 35 -1.10 6.62 0.44
N GLU A 36 -1.17 5.72 -0.53
CA GLU A 36 -2.41 5.27 -1.18
C GLU A 36 -2.41 3.76 -1.41
N CYS A 37 -3.59 3.19 -1.62
CA CYS A 37 -3.75 1.79 -2.00
C CYS A 37 -3.97 1.69 -3.51
N ALA A 38 -3.07 1.01 -4.22
CA ALA A 38 -3.15 0.79 -5.66
C ALA A 38 -4.01 -0.44 -6.04
N LYS A 39 -4.67 -1.11 -5.08
CA LYS A 39 -5.49 -2.28 -5.36
C LYS A 39 -6.83 -1.89 -5.96
N GLY A 40 -7.16 -2.49 -7.10
CA GLY A 40 -8.29 -2.18 -7.95
C GLY A 40 -8.14 -0.85 -8.70
N THR A 41 -6.91 -0.37 -8.87
CA THR A 41 -6.58 0.76 -9.75
C THR A 41 -5.75 0.26 -10.93
N ASP A 42 -5.54 1.09 -11.96
CA ASP A 42 -4.74 0.72 -13.13
C ASP A 42 -3.29 0.34 -12.76
N GLY A 43 -2.78 0.87 -11.64
CA GLY A 43 -1.45 0.57 -11.12
C GLY A 43 -1.30 -0.85 -10.56
N GLU A 44 -2.39 -1.57 -10.29
CA GLU A 44 -2.36 -2.93 -9.76
C GLU A 44 -1.61 -3.88 -10.71
N SER A 45 -1.87 -3.75 -12.02
CA SER A 45 -1.25 -4.58 -13.05
C SER A 45 0.28 -4.41 -13.10
N TYR A 46 0.76 -3.17 -12.94
CA TYR A 46 2.19 -2.86 -12.90
C TYR A 46 2.85 -3.44 -11.65
N ILE A 47 2.19 -3.34 -10.50
CA ILE A 47 2.68 -3.91 -9.23
C ILE A 47 2.72 -5.44 -9.31
N ALA A 48 1.67 -6.07 -9.86
CA ALA A 48 1.62 -7.52 -10.07
C ALA A 48 2.77 -8.01 -10.95
N LYS A 49 3.11 -7.28 -12.02
CA LYS A 49 4.29 -7.58 -12.84
C LYS A 49 5.58 -7.52 -12.01
N ARG A 50 5.76 -6.46 -11.21
CA ARG A 50 6.97 -6.31 -10.37
C ARG A 50 7.11 -7.40 -9.30
N LEU A 51 5.99 -7.86 -8.74
CA LEU A 51 5.95 -9.02 -7.84
C LEU A 51 6.41 -10.30 -8.54
N SER A 52 5.85 -10.59 -9.72
CA SER A 52 6.22 -11.74 -10.53
C SER A 52 7.70 -11.73 -10.91
N ASP A 53 8.22 -10.57 -11.31
CA ASP A 53 9.62 -10.40 -11.71
C ASP A 53 10.59 -10.34 -10.52
N GLY A 54 10.08 -10.35 -9.28
CA GLY A 54 10.90 -10.25 -8.07
C GLY A 54 11.62 -8.90 -7.89
N SER A 55 11.22 -7.87 -8.65
CA SER A 55 11.90 -6.56 -8.74
C SER A 55 11.52 -5.56 -7.63
N MET A 56 10.87 -6.04 -6.57
CA MET A 56 10.44 -5.21 -5.43
C MET A 56 10.63 -5.91 -4.09
N ASN A 57 10.87 -5.10 -3.06
CA ASN A 57 11.10 -5.57 -1.69
C ASN A 57 9.79 -5.92 -0.98
N SER A 58 8.75 -5.09 -1.12
CA SER A 58 7.42 -5.33 -0.55
C SER A 58 6.70 -6.44 -1.32
N LYS A 59 6.27 -7.51 -0.64
CA LYS A 59 5.66 -8.69 -1.30
C LYS A 59 4.32 -9.10 -0.69
N GLY A 60 3.88 -8.44 0.36
CA GLY A 60 2.62 -8.73 1.04
C GLY A 60 1.41 -8.46 0.16
N ASN A 61 0.36 -9.24 0.37
CA ASN A 61 -0.95 -9.05 -0.23
C ASN A 61 -2.01 -9.16 0.88
N ASN A 62 -2.09 -8.13 1.72
CA ASN A 62 -2.61 -8.30 3.08
C ASN A 62 -4.06 -7.86 3.27
N CYS A 63 -4.70 -7.28 2.25
CA CYS A 63 -6.08 -6.80 2.31
C CYS A 63 -6.73 -6.78 0.93
N ASP A 64 -8.06 -6.67 0.86
CA ASP A 64 -8.82 -6.58 -0.41
C ASP A 64 -8.85 -5.16 -1.01
N GLY A 65 -8.07 -4.24 -0.44
CA GLY A 65 -7.94 -2.86 -0.90
C GLY A 65 -8.66 -1.88 0.00
N CYS A 66 -8.21 -0.62 -0.06
CA CYS A 66 -8.77 0.49 0.69
C CYS A 66 -9.01 1.69 -0.23
N VAL A 67 -9.83 2.64 0.23
CA VAL A 67 -10.09 3.91 -0.47
C VAL A 67 -9.49 5.09 0.27
N GLY A 68 -9.20 6.15 -0.47
CA GLY A 68 -8.60 7.37 0.06
C GLY A 68 -7.09 7.28 0.21
N ASN A 69 -6.54 8.31 0.84
CA ASN A 69 -5.10 8.47 1.05
C ASN A 69 -4.82 9.01 2.44
N ILE A 70 -3.59 8.83 2.92
CA ILE A 70 -3.16 9.38 4.21
C ILE A 70 -1.86 10.17 4.04
N PRO A 71 -1.75 11.37 4.65
CA PRO A 71 -0.53 12.15 4.62
C PRO A 71 0.65 11.44 5.28
N MET A 72 1.79 11.44 4.60
CA MET A 72 3.01 10.81 5.12
C MET A 72 3.64 11.55 6.29
N LYS A 73 3.39 12.86 6.39
CA LYS A 73 3.83 13.70 7.51
C LYS A 73 3.37 13.16 8.87
N GLY A 74 2.19 12.54 8.93
CA GLY A 74 1.65 11.95 10.15
C GLY A 74 2.31 10.62 10.56
N LEU A 75 3.00 9.95 9.63
CA LEU A 75 3.58 8.61 9.82
C LEU A 75 5.06 8.63 10.21
N GLY A 76 5.57 9.79 10.67
CA GLY A 76 6.97 9.97 11.04
C GLY A 76 7.96 9.80 9.88
N LEU A 77 7.50 9.97 8.63
CA LEU A 77 8.34 9.98 7.45
C LEU A 77 8.91 11.40 7.26
N LYS A 78 10.24 11.52 7.24
CA LYS A 78 10.95 12.73 6.82
C LYS A 78 11.33 12.54 5.35
N PHE A 79 10.93 13.47 4.49
CA PHE A 79 11.41 13.57 3.10
C PHE A 79 12.63 14.48 3.06
#